data_AF-A0A9W9YLJ3-F1
#
_entry.id   AF-A0A9W9YLJ3-F1
#
_cell.length_a   1.000
_cell.length_b   1.000
_cell.length_c   1.000
_cell.angle_alpha   90.00
_cell.angle_beta   90.00
_cell.angle_gamma   90.00
#
_symmetry.space_group_name_H-M   'P 1'
#
loop_
_entity.id
_entity.type
_entity.pdbx_description
1 polymer ?
#
loop_
_entity_poly.entity_id
_entity_poly.type
_entity_poly.pdbx_seq_one_letter_code
_entity_poly.pdbx_strand_id
1 'polypeptide(L)'
;MGRRGKRIRAEINVIYHEADGVKKTKVPLNSVLSDAHGACSSTVDEYSPATGDGVAADDDPAIGESGDDLGDEELSSHHYRRLQRAEDAWSKLREAVISTTLQNQGFLAGKKCCVCSMVANCRCLDCSPTMSLCESCASDQHKVHNIFHHVEILRDGIYFPLKIPRTLIWPDHQCSNGVNFRKLMVVDSRGLQTEVSICFCECEADFLRLLRFQLWGATPTKPELAFTINVMELLHTLNLECQVAVKDFCAAIEAMANKVISFPNLRKLYPVLIDSLEEFRIYQHKLTTLTFVASASSVGDLNNGVICPACPKSQGTLLESMDALFIGRKKTAGKSVRSPLFGNLLFCDDGEVEEFVQHHRQAASKETMGLAYPVWILNDLLDEIPEVSGIAIHMLYDIACLLERHLQVHEQERIIQHVNFAIPIFHCYGHKAYCQIKYSPRRVSGFGLTDGEVLERLWSFLRRFGKMTKEMRPNHRVDVLTDALLYYANKRSASLGKLLSDRMKRANLTIKMVKMS
;
A
#
# COMPACT_ATOMS: atom_id res chain seq x y z
N MET A 1 -32.34 -9.00 0.56
CA MET A 1 -32.06 -7.71 -0.14
C MET A 1 -30.67 -7.24 0.25
N GLY A 2 -29.66 -7.61 -0.54
CA GLY A 2 -28.26 -7.29 -0.24
C GLY A 2 -27.92 -5.87 -0.66
N ARG A 3 -27.51 -5.03 0.30
CA ARG A 3 -26.98 -3.68 0.02
C ARG A 3 -25.47 -3.77 -0.15
N ARG A 4 -24.99 -3.45 -1.35
CA ARG A 4 -23.57 -3.44 -1.72
C ARG A 4 -22.88 -2.26 -1.03
N GLY A 5 -21.61 -2.45 -0.65
CA GLY A 5 -20.79 -1.44 0.00
C GLY A 5 -20.52 -0.22 -0.89
N LYS A 6 -20.07 0.88 -0.27
CA LYS A 6 -19.73 2.13 -0.97
C LYS A 6 -18.64 1.89 -2.03
N ARG A 7 -18.94 2.26 -3.27
CA ARG A 7 -18.01 2.26 -4.40
C ARG A 7 -17.17 3.54 -4.38
N ILE A 8 -15.86 3.43 -4.60
CA ILE A 8 -15.00 4.56 -4.97
C ILE A 8 -14.88 4.48 -6.49
N ARG A 9 -15.69 5.24 -7.22
CA ARG A 9 -15.66 5.26 -8.69
C ARG A 9 -14.38 5.96 -9.15
N ALA A 10 -13.36 5.17 -9.47
CA ALA A 10 -12.12 5.66 -10.08
C ALA A 10 -11.98 5.04 -11.48
N GLU A 11 -11.88 5.87 -12.51
CA GLU A 11 -11.65 5.41 -13.87
C GLU A 11 -10.23 5.73 -14.31
N ILE A 12 -9.58 4.79 -14.99
CA ILE A 12 -8.28 4.98 -15.62
C ILE A 12 -8.49 5.35 -17.09
N ASN A 13 -8.35 6.63 -17.42
CA ASN A 13 -8.36 7.05 -18.82
C ASN A 13 -7.00 6.75 -19.48
N VAL A 14 -7.00 5.87 -20.48
CA VAL A 14 -5.80 5.50 -21.25
C VAL A 14 -5.61 6.45 -22.42
N ILE A 15 -4.71 7.43 -22.28
CA ILE A 15 -4.35 8.35 -23.35
C ILE A 15 -3.27 7.74 -24.26
N TYR A 16 -3.65 7.59 -25.53
CA TYR A 16 -2.87 7.47 -26.76
C TYR A 16 -1.81 8.55 -27.00
N HIS A 17 -0.54 8.41 -26.58
CA HIS A 17 0.53 9.24 -27.16
C HIS A 17 1.17 8.53 -28.36
N GLU A 18 1.01 9.12 -29.54
CA GLU A 18 1.80 8.77 -30.72
C GLU A 18 3.27 9.14 -30.48
N ALA A 19 4.16 8.24 -30.89
CA ALA A 19 5.58 8.31 -30.58
C ALA A 19 6.28 9.28 -31.52
N ASP A 20 6.39 10.56 -31.12
CA ASP A 20 7.34 11.47 -31.74
C ASP A 20 8.75 11.26 -31.16
N GLY A 21 9.63 10.75 -32.02
CA GLY A 21 11.01 10.43 -31.68
C GLY A 21 11.83 11.69 -31.37
N VAL A 22 12.36 11.79 -30.16
CA VAL A 22 13.34 12.81 -29.78
C VAL A 22 14.71 12.18 -29.59
N LYS A 23 15.67 12.65 -30.39
CA LYS A 23 17.09 12.31 -30.38
C LYS A 23 17.73 12.69 -29.05
N LYS A 24 18.50 11.78 -28.46
CA LYS A 24 19.34 12.03 -27.28
C LYS A 24 20.59 12.83 -27.67
N THR A 25 20.76 14.02 -27.13
CA THR A 25 22.04 14.74 -27.12
C THR A 25 22.72 14.55 -25.76
N LYS A 26 23.98 14.10 -25.77
CA LYS A 26 24.86 14.03 -24.60
C LYS A 26 25.45 15.42 -24.33
N VAL A 27 25.41 15.87 -23.08
CA VAL A 27 26.21 17.01 -22.61
C VAL A 27 27.37 16.46 -21.77
N PRO A 28 28.63 16.85 -22.04
CA PRO A 28 29.78 16.44 -21.22
C PRO A 28 29.93 17.35 -20.00
N LEU A 29 30.20 16.75 -18.83
CA LEU A 29 30.69 17.45 -17.65
C LEU A 29 32.20 17.69 -17.79
N ASN A 30 32.64 18.92 -17.57
CA ASN A 30 33.99 19.20 -17.04
C ASN A 30 34.11 20.61 -16.46
N SER A 31 34.93 20.68 -15.39
CA SER A 31 35.55 21.86 -14.73
C SER A 31 34.60 22.68 -13.82
N VAL A 32 34.93 23.09 -12.59
CA VAL A 32 36.22 23.48 -11.98
C VAL A 32 36.17 23.24 -10.47
N LEU A 33 37.23 22.64 -9.91
CA LEU A 33 37.64 22.72 -8.51
C LEU A 33 38.64 23.87 -8.37
N SER A 34 38.44 24.79 -7.43
CA SER A 34 39.52 25.59 -6.84
C SER A 34 39.08 26.35 -5.58
N ASP A 35 39.91 26.17 -4.55
CA ASP A 35 40.28 27.12 -3.50
C ASP A 35 39.55 27.14 -2.14
N ALA A 36 40.38 27.40 -1.14
CA ALA A 36 40.33 26.97 0.24
C ALA A 36 40.54 28.16 1.20
N HIS A 37 40.41 27.87 2.51
CA HIS A 37 40.75 28.71 3.69
C HIS A 37 39.74 29.83 4.03
N GLY A 38 39.42 30.17 5.28
CA GLY A 38 39.85 29.77 6.62
C GLY A 38 39.33 30.82 7.65
N ALA A 39 39.42 30.48 8.95
CA ALA A 39 39.40 31.35 10.14
C ALA A 39 38.06 31.87 10.75
N CYS A 40 37.67 31.22 11.86
CA CYS A 40 37.37 31.72 13.22
C CYS A 40 37.03 33.22 13.47
N SER A 41 35.97 33.48 14.26
CA SER A 41 36.04 34.23 15.55
C SER A 41 34.65 34.66 16.10
N SER A 42 34.41 34.35 17.40
CA SER A 42 33.69 35.16 18.43
C SER A 42 32.21 35.53 18.22
N THR A 43 31.31 35.72 19.19
CA THR A 43 31.31 36.00 20.64
C THR A 43 30.00 35.49 21.26
N VAL A 44 30.01 35.34 22.59
CA VAL A 44 28.89 35.01 23.47
C VAL A 44 27.97 36.24 23.64
N ASP A 45 26.65 36.05 23.76
CA ASP A 45 25.78 36.92 24.59
C ASP A 45 24.51 36.18 25.06
N GLU A 46 24.06 36.55 26.26
CA GLU A 46 23.09 35.90 27.15
C GLU A 46 21.62 36.36 26.95
N TYR A 47 20.65 35.47 27.28
CA TYR A 47 19.30 35.72 27.89
C TYR A 47 18.28 36.63 27.12
N SER A 48 16.94 36.47 27.07
CA SER A 48 15.87 35.68 27.70
C SER A 48 14.57 35.83 26.86
N PRO A 49 13.43 35.15 27.16
CA PRO A 49 12.36 34.86 26.21
C PRO A 49 11.27 35.95 26.12
N ALA A 50 10.68 36.12 24.93
CA ALA A 50 9.44 36.85 24.76
C ALA A 50 8.48 36.11 23.82
N THR A 51 7.24 36.07 24.30
CA THR A 51 5.99 35.59 23.71
C THR A 51 5.68 36.17 22.34
N GLY A 52 5.06 35.38 21.46
CA GLY A 52 4.46 35.88 20.22
C GLY A 52 3.58 34.84 19.54
N ASP A 53 2.27 35.02 19.69
CA ASP A 53 1.22 34.40 18.89
C ASP A 53 1.42 34.63 17.38
N GLY A 54 1.13 33.61 16.57
CA GLY A 54 1.20 33.70 15.12
C GLY A 54 0.57 32.49 14.41
N VAL A 55 -0.72 32.62 14.12
CA VAL A 55 -1.54 31.98 13.06
C VAL A 55 -0.87 30.82 12.30
N ALA A 56 -1.18 29.57 12.67
CA ALA A 56 -0.83 28.39 11.90
C ALA A 56 -1.87 28.12 10.80
N ALA A 57 -1.39 28.10 9.55
CA ALA A 57 -2.09 27.56 8.40
C ALA A 57 -2.27 26.04 8.54
N ASP A 58 -3.22 25.51 7.77
CA ASP A 58 -3.67 24.13 7.77
C ASP A 58 -2.56 23.10 7.50
N ASP A 59 -2.07 22.41 8.55
CA ASP A 59 -1.32 21.16 8.42
C ASP A 59 -2.05 20.02 9.15
N ASP A 60 -2.78 19.20 8.36
CA ASP A 60 -3.10 17.82 8.71
C ASP A 60 -1.94 16.96 8.19
N PRO A 61 -1.35 16.02 8.95
CA PRO A 61 -0.05 15.45 8.62
C PRO A 61 -0.19 14.59 7.36
N ALA A 62 0.31 15.12 6.25
CA ALA A 62 0.52 14.35 5.05
C ALA A 62 1.57 13.27 5.36
N ILE A 63 1.18 12.01 5.26
CA ILE A 63 2.13 10.93 5.01
C ILE A 63 2.52 11.07 3.53
N GLY A 64 3.51 11.93 3.28
CA GLY A 64 4.02 12.25 1.95
C GLY A 64 5.47 12.65 2.06
N GLU A 65 6.32 11.87 1.39
CA GLU A 65 7.76 12.05 1.26
C GLU A 65 8.08 13.48 0.77
N SER A 66 8.70 14.28 1.63
CA SER A 66 9.46 15.45 1.21
C SER A 66 10.81 14.93 0.69
N GLY A 67 11.02 15.03 -0.62
CA GLY A 67 12.37 15.06 -1.16
C GLY A 67 13.09 16.26 -0.57
N ASP A 68 14.30 16.03 -0.07
CA ASP A 68 15.18 17.04 0.48
C ASP A 68 15.55 18.06 -0.60
N ASP A 69 14.77 19.13 -0.73
CA ASP A 69 15.24 20.42 -1.24
C ASP A 69 15.45 21.30 0.00
N LEU A 70 16.59 21.07 0.66
CA LEU A 70 17.01 21.84 1.81
C LEU A 70 17.43 23.23 1.32
N GLY A 71 16.47 24.15 1.32
CA GLY A 71 16.78 25.56 1.52
C GLY A 71 17.42 25.72 2.90
N ASP A 72 18.53 26.45 2.96
CA ASP A 72 19.31 26.75 4.16
C ASP A 72 18.50 27.56 5.20
N GLU A 73 17.52 26.92 5.86
CA GLU A 73 16.97 27.41 7.12
C GLU A 73 17.75 26.77 8.28
N GLU A 74 18.45 27.60 9.04
CA GLU A 74 19.27 27.20 10.19
C GLU A 74 18.54 26.22 11.10
N LEU A 75 18.92 24.93 11.03
CA LEU A 75 18.49 23.89 11.95
C LEU A 75 18.61 24.38 13.40
N SER A 76 17.50 24.37 14.15
CA SER A 76 17.48 24.87 15.54
C SER A 76 18.67 24.33 16.36
N SER A 77 19.33 25.21 17.13
CA SER A 77 20.59 24.86 17.82
C SER A 77 20.47 23.65 18.76
N HIS A 78 19.26 23.31 19.24
CA HIS A 78 19.02 22.10 20.02
C HIS A 78 19.05 20.82 19.16
N HIS A 79 18.44 20.84 17.97
CA HIS A 79 18.51 19.72 17.04
C HIS A 79 19.96 19.47 16.60
N TYR A 80 20.67 20.54 16.23
CA TYR A 80 22.07 20.45 15.83
C TYR A 80 22.95 19.92 16.97
N ARG A 81 22.78 20.43 18.20
CA ARG A 81 23.48 19.90 19.38
C ARG A 81 23.18 18.42 19.65
N ARG A 82 21.94 17.95 19.40
CA ARG A 82 21.60 16.53 19.53
C ARG A 82 22.32 15.68 18.46
N LEU A 83 22.36 16.15 17.22
CA LEU A 83 23.07 15.48 16.13
C LEU A 83 24.57 15.38 16.43
N GLN A 84 25.17 16.48 16.90
CA GLN A 84 26.59 16.52 17.24
C GLN A 84 26.93 15.58 18.40
N ARG A 85 26.12 15.56 19.47
CA ARG A 85 26.31 14.59 20.56
C ARG A 85 26.17 13.14 20.08
N ALA A 86 25.23 12.87 19.18
CA ALA A 86 25.05 11.54 18.61
C ALA A 86 26.26 11.14 17.76
N GLU A 87 26.77 12.02 16.91
CA GLU A 87 27.97 11.76 16.09
C GLU A 87 29.21 11.55 16.97
N ASP A 88 29.43 12.40 17.98
CA ASP A 88 30.53 12.23 18.93
C ASP A 88 30.46 10.89 19.66
N ALA A 89 29.24 10.45 20.02
CA ALA A 89 29.01 9.15 20.65
C ALA A 89 29.26 7.99 19.66
N TRP A 90 28.75 8.09 18.43
CA TRP A 90 28.97 7.08 17.38
C TRP A 90 30.45 6.96 17.03
N SER A 91 31.16 8.08 16.85
CA SER A 91 32.59 8.11 16.54
C SER A 91 33.41 7.33 17.58
N LYS A 92 33.08 7.49 18.86
CA LYS A 92 33.71 6.74 19.97
C LYS A 92 33.37 5.25 19.96
N LEU A 93 32.21 4.86 19.42
CA LEU A 93 31.72 3.47 19.44
C LEU A 93 31.98 2.69 18.14
N ARG A 94 32.30 3.32 17.01
CA ARG A 94 32.41 2.66 15.69
C ARG A 94 33.29 1.40 15.71
N GLU A 95 34.50 1.49 16.24
CA GLU A 95 35.42 0.33 16.35
C GLU A 95 34.93 -0.71 17.37
N ALA A 96 34.34 -0.27 18.48
CA ALA A 96 33.77 -1.14 19.48
C ALA A 96 32.56 -1.94 18.93
N VAL A 97 31.76 -1.35 18.05
CA VAL A 97 30.63 -2.01 17.38
C VAL A 97 31.13 -3.14 16.47
N ILE A 98 32.19 -2.90 15.69
CA ILE A 98 32.77 -3.93 14.81
C ILE A 98 33.34 -5.08 15.64
N SER A 99 34.19 -4.78 16.63
CA SER A 99 34.80 -5.80 17.49
C SER A 99 33.75 -6.60 18.28
N THR A 100 32.71 -5.97 18.80
CA THR A 100 31.59 -6.65 19.47
C THR A 100 30.78 -7.51 18.50
N THR A 101 30.56 -7.02 17.28
CA THR A 101 29.88 -7.79 16.23
C THR A 101 30.69 -9.05 15.88
N LEU A 102 32.01 -8.94 15.72
CA LEU A 102 32.89 -10.08 15.48
C LEU A 102 32.91 -11.06 16.67
N GLN A 103 32.86 -10.60 17.92
CA GLN A 103 32.76 -11.47 19.09
C GLN A 103 31.44 -12.27 19.09
N ASN A 104 30.32 -11.61 18.77
CA ASN A 104 29.01 -12.26 18.69
C ASN A 104 28.90 -13.19 17.48
N GLN A 105 29.52 -12.83 16.35
CA GLN A 105 29.48 -13.60 15.11
C GLN A 105 30.59 -14.67 15.01
N GLY A 106 31.64 -14.61 15.82
CA GLY A 106 32.90 -15.30 15.50
C GLY A 106 33.30 -16.44 16.43
N PHE A 107 32.71 -16.59 17.63
CA PHE A 107 33.34 -17.49 18.61
C PHE A 107 32.37 -18.44 19.33
N LEU A 108 32.25 -19.64 18.73
CA LEU A 108 31.79 -20.84 19.43
C LEU A 108 32.94 -21.60 20.11
N ALA A 109 34.20 -21.24 19.84
CA ALA A 109 35.35 -21.92 20.42
C ALA A 109 35.35 -21.80 21.96
N GLY A 110 35.56 -22.93 22.63
CA GLY A 110 35.47 -23.04 24.09
C GLY A 110 34.06 -22.95 24.67
N LYS A 111 33.01 -22.68 23.87
CA LYS A 111 31.62 -22.68 24.37
C LYS A 111 31.07 -24.09 24.48
N LYS A 112 30.20 -24.28 25.47
CA LYS A 112 29.46 -25.53 25.68
C LYS A 112 28.05 -25.40 25.11
N CYS A 113 27.51 -26.51 24.65
CA CYS A 113 26.13 -26.66 24.24
C CYS A 113 25.24 -26.33 25.43
N CYS A 114 24.30 -25.39 25.27
CA CYS A 114 23.39 -24.99 26.35
C CYS A 114 22.40 -26.08 26.76
N VAL A 115 22.32 -27.18 26.01
CA VAL A 115 21.40 -28.31 26.25
C VAL A 115 22.12 -29.48 26.92
N CYS A 116 23.23 -29.94 26.36
CA CYS A 116 23.93 -31.16 26.81
C CYS A 116 25.34 -30.92 27.35
N SER A 117 25.79 -29.67 27.43
CA SER A 117 27.13 -29.28 27.91
C SER A 117 28.34 -29.81 27.11
N MET A 118 28.13 -30.52 25.99
CA MET A 118 29.19 -30.91 25.05
C MET A 118 29.77 -29.70 24.32
N VAL A 119 30.89 -29.85 23.61
CA VAL A 119 31.48 -28.76 22.82
C VAL A 119 30.46 -28.24 21.80
N ALA A 120 30.23 -26.93 21.78
CA ALA A 120 29.34 -26.30 20.82
C ALA A 120 30.07 -26.00 19.51
N ASN A 121 29.43 -26.37 18.41
CA ASN A 121 29.90 -26.08 17.05
C ASN A 121 28.78 -25.53 16.16
N CYS A 122 27.57 -25.36 16.69
CA CYS A 122 26.41 -24.82 15.98
C CYS A 122 25.86 -23.56 16.66
N ARG A 123 25.29 -22.67 15.84
CA ARG A 123 24.47 -21.54 16.28
C ARG A 123 23.19 -21.48 15.46
N CYS A 124 22.14 -20.90 16.02
CA CYS A 124 20.94 -20.56 15.27
C CYS A 124 20.79 -19.05 15.22
N LEU A 125 20.53 -18.49 14.04
CA LEU A 125 20.37 -17.03 13.86
C LEU A 125 19.00 -16.52 14.31
N ASP A 126 18.05 -17.41 14.63
CA ASP A 126 16.67 -17.07 15.00
C ASP A 126 16.32 -17.38 16.46
N CYS A 127 16.98 -18.35 17.10
CA CYS A 127 16.65 -18.75 18.46
C CYS A 127 17.06 -17.69 19.50
N SER A 128 18.37 -17.42 19.60
CA SER A 128 18.92 -16.43 20.53
C SER A 128 20.35 -16.07 20.15
N PRO A 129 20.77 -14.79 20.30
CA PRO A 129 22.13 -14.33 20.00
C PRO A 129 23.22 -15.04 20.81
N THR A 130 22.88 -15.58 21.99
CA THR A 130 23.83 -16.22 22.90
C THR A 130 23.74 -17.74 22.90
N MET A 131 22.86 -18.33 22.09
CA MET A 131 22.64 -19.77 22.07
C MET A 131 23.76 -20.49 21.31
N SER A 132 24.42 -21.40 22.00
CA SER A 132 25.44 -22.30 21.45
C SER A 132 25.00 -23.75 21.57
N LEU A 133 25.03 -24.49 20.47
CA LEU A 133 24.54 -25.86 20.39
C LEU A 133 25.63 -26.79 19.85
N CYS A 134 25.60 -28.07 20.22
CA CYS A 134 26.28 -29.11 19.46
C CYS A 134 25.38 -29.54 18.27
N GLU A 135 25.98 -30.16 17.27
CA GLU A 135 25.29 -30.59 16.04
C GLU A 135 24.06 -31.47 16.30
N SER A 136 24.11 -32.38 17.28
CA SER A 136 22.97 -33.24 17.64
C SER A 136 21.81 -32.44 18.24
N CYS A 137 22.05 -31.64 19.28
CA CYS A 137 21.01 -30.82 19.90
C CYS A 137 20.46 -29.78 18.92
N ALA A 138 21.30 -29.22 18.06
CA ALA A 138 20.85 -28.34 16.98
C ALA A 138 19.90 -29.08 16.03
N SER A 139 20.29 -30.27 15.56
CA SER A 139 19.44 -31.09 14.69
C SER A 139 18.12 -31.48 15.36
N ASP A 140 18.14 -31.90 16.63
CA ASP A 140 16.96 -32.37 17.34
C ASP A 140 15.93 -31.27 17.59
N GLN A 141 16.37 -30.08 18.02
CA GLN A 141 15.46 -28.97 18.25
C GLN A 141 14.86 -28.42 16.95
N HIS A 142 15.66 -28.38 15.89
CA HIS A 142 15.29 -27.71 14.64
C HIS A 142 14.66 -28.66 13.62
N LYS A 143 14.71 -29.98 13.80
CA LYS A 143 13.95 -30.93 12.96
C LYS A 143 12.48 -31.03 13.36
N VAL A 144 12.14 -30.71 14.62
CA VAL A 144 10.78 -30.87 15.19
C VAL A 144 10.10 -29.54 15.48
N HIS A 145 10.77 -28.64 16.21
CA HIS A 145 10.13 -27.43 16.74
C HIS A 145 10.42 -26.22 15.86
N ASN A 146 11.70 -26.01 15.56
CA ASN A 146 12.18 -24.80 14.89
C ASN A 146 12.57 -25.08 13.44
N ILE A 147 11.63 -25.61 12.67
CA ILE A 147 11.88 -26.19 11.34
C ILE A 147 12.44 -25.16 10.36
N PHE A 148 11.97 -23.91 10.39
CA PHE A 148 12.37 -22.87 9.45
C PHE A 148 13.54 -22.00 9.92
N HIS A 149 14.06 -22.25 11.11
CA HIS A 149 15.19 -21.51 11.63
C HIS A 149 16.47 -21.83 10.85
N HIS A 150 17.36 -20.85 10.73
CA HIS A 150 18.66 -20.98 10.09
C HIS A 150 19.70 -21.35 11.13
N VAL A 151 20.26 -22.53 10.92
CA VAL A 151 21.27 -23.10 11.79
C VAL A 151 22.56 -23.20 11.01
N GLU A 152 23.63 -22.72 11.60
CA GLU A 152 24.97 -22.76 11.03
C GLU A 152 25.87 -23.64 11.89
N ILE A 153 26.74 -24.41 11.24
CA ILE A 153 27.79 -25.21 11.84
C ILE A 153 29.15 -24.61 11.48
N LEU A 154 30.00 -24.43 12.49
CA LEU A 154 31.36 -23.98 12.34
C LEU A 154 32.25 -25.17 11.98
N ARG A 155 32.89 -25.14 10.82
CA ARG A 155 33.89 -26.11 10.35
C ARG A 155 35.09 -25.36 9.82
N ASP A 156 36.28 -25.70 10.30
CA ASP A 156 37.55 -25.10 9.86
C ASP A 156 37.55 -23.55 9.91
N GLY A 157 36.88 -22.97 10.92
CA GLY A 157 36.79 -21.52 11.10
C GLY A 157 35.74 -20.83 10.21
N ILE A 158 34.99 -21.58 9.40
CA ILE A 158 33.97 -21.05 8.49
C ILE A 158 32.59 -21.60 8.88
N TYR A 159 31.58 -20.74 8.88
CA TYR A 159 30.19 -21.15 9.09
C TYR A 159 29.57 -21.68 7.80
N PHE A 160 28.97 -22.86 7.88
CA PHE A 160 28.16 -23.47 6.83
C PHE A 160 26.75 -23.72 7.35
N PRO A 161 25.71 -23.80 6.51
CA PRO A 161 24.38 -24.13 6.96
C PRO A 161 24.37 -25.59 7.39
N LEU A 162 23.82 -25.86 8.56
CA LEU A 162 23.61 -27.21 9.01
C LEU A 162 22.48 -27.85 8.18
N LYS A 163 22.77 -28.95 7.51
CA LYS A 163 21.76 -29.71 6.75
C LYS A 163 20.91 -30.53 7.73
N ILE A 164 19.77 -29.97 8.11
CA ILE A 164 18.81 -30.63 8.99
C ILE A 164 17.67 -31.19 8.12
N PRO A 165 17.36 -32.50 8.19
CA PRO A 165 16.16 -33.04 7.57
C PRO A 165 14.92 -32.37 8.18
N ARG A 166 14.13 -31.72 7.33
CA ARG A 166 12.91 -31.00 7.74
C ARG A 166 11.71 -31.78 7.22
N THR A 167 10.92 -32.34 8.14
CA THR A 167 9.72 -33.10 7.79
C THR A 167 8.52 -32.53 8.52
N LEU A 168 7.49 -32.13 7.77
CA LEU A 168 6.22 -31.65 8.30
C LEU A 168 5.17 -32.75 8.18
N ILE A 169 4.63 -33.15 9.33
CA ILE A 169 3.52 -34.11 9.45
C ILE A 169 2.43 -33.41 10.25
N TRP A 170 1.19 -33.51 9.79
CA TRP A 170 0.06 -32.94 10.52
C TRP A 170 -0.34 -33.94 11.63
N PRO A 171 -0.11 -33.62 12.91
CA PRO A 171 -0.23 -34.59 13.99
C PRO A 171 -1.69 -35.05 14.20
N ASP A 172 -2.65 -34.15 13.97
CA ASP A 172 -4.07 -34.41 14.26
C ASP A 172 -4.79 -35.17 13.13
N HIS A 173 -4.06 -35.67 12.13
CA HIS A 173 -4.65 -36.44 11.03
C HIS A 173 -3.98 -37.80 10.87
N GLN A 174 -4.72 -38.83 11.25
CA GLN A 174 -4.40 -40.22 10.92
C GLN A 174 -5.14 -40.59 9.64
N CYS A 175 -4.41 -40.76 8.54
CA CYS A 175 -4.99 -41.11 7.26
C CYS A 175 -5.05 -42.62 7.06
N SER A 176 -6.25 -43.15 6.82
CA SER A 176 -6.47 -44.55 6.43
C SER A 176 -6.23 -44.82 4.93
N ASN A 177 -6.25 -43.78 4.09
CA ASN A 177 -6.06 -43.88 2.63
C ASN A 177 -4.58 -43.83 2.20
N GLY A 178 -3.66 -43.92 3.15
CA GLY A 178 -2.22 -43.77 2.91
C GLY A 178 -1.79 -42.30 2.81
N VAL A 179 -0.50 -42.09 3.00
CA VAL A 179 0.13 -40.77 2.95
C VAL A 179 1.24 -40.74 1.91
N ASN A 180 1.47 -39.58 1.33
CA ASN A 180 2.53 -39.34 0.37
C ASN A 180 3.43 -38.21 0.87
N PHE A 181 4.74 -38.47 0.92
CA PHE A 181 5.74 -37.46 1.25
C PHE A 181 6.30 -36.86 -0.03
N ARG A 182 6.15 -35.54 -0.19
CA ARG A 182 6.77 -34.80 -1.29
C ARG A 182 7.72 -33.75 -0.77
N LYS A 183 8.82 -33.57 -1.50
CA LYS A 183 9.80 -32.51 -1.25
C LYS A 183 9.31 -31.22 -1.89
N LEU A 184 9.34 -30.15 -1.11
CA LEU A 184 8.85 -28.84 -1.50
C LEU A 184 9.87 -27.78 -1.08
N MET A 185 10.11 -26.79 -1.94
CA MET A 185 10.98 -25.66 -1.59
C MET A 185 10.18 -24.62 -0.84
N VAL A 186 10.65 -24.21 0.34
CA VAL A 186 10.03 -23.16 1.15
C VAL A 186 10.94 -21.94 1.21
N VAL A 187 10.38 -20.75 0.98
CA VAL A 187 11.08 -19.46 1.08
C VAL A 187 10.72 -18.76 2.38
N ASP A 188 11.73 -18.38 3.15
CA ASP A 188 11.58 -17.61 4.40
C ASP A 188 11.81 -16.09 4.19
N SER A 189 11.61 -15.31 5.26
CA SER A 189 11.77 -13.84 5.24
C SER A 189 13.22 -13.36 5.06
N ARG A 190 14.20 -14.25 5.09
CA ARG A 190 15.60 -13.95 4.74
C ARG A 190 15.94 -14.34 3.30
N GLY A 191 14.97 -14.90 2.58
CA GLY A 191 15.10 -15.38 1.21
C GLY A 191 15.79 -16.73 1.07
N LEU A 192 15.98 -17.45 2.16
CA LEU A 192 16.54 -18.78 2.10
C LEU A 192 15.52 -19.73 1.47
N GLN A 193 15.96 -20.48 0.45
CA GLN A 193 15.16 -21.52 -0.18
C GLN A 193 15.54 -22.87 0.44
N THR A 194 14.66 -23.40 1.27
CA THR A 194 14.88 -24.63 2.03
C THR A 194 14.03 -25.78 1.48
N GLU A 195 14.63 -26.94 1.25
CA GLU A 195 13.87 -28.17 0.94
C GLU A 195 13.22 -28.72 2.23
N VAL A 196 11.91 -28.95 2.19
CA VAL A 196 11.12 -29.55 3.27
C VAL A 196 10.34 -30.74 2.73
N SER A 197 10.36 -31.86 3.43
CA SER A 197 9.50 -33.02 3.14
C SER A 197 8.15 -32.83 3.83
N ILE A 198 7.06 -32.82 3.07
CA ILE A 198 5.72 -32.56 3.60
C ILE A 198 4.83 -33.78 3.34
N CYS A 199 4.10 -34.19 4.38
CA CYS A 199 3.12 -35.27 4.35
C CYS A 199 1.77 -34.78 3.82
N PHE A 200 1.35 -35.33 2.68
CA PHE A 200 0.06 -35.11 2.03
C PHE A 200 -0.79 -36.39 2.02
N CYS A 201 -2.09 -36.23 1.82
CA CYS A 201 -3.04 -37.33 1.69
C CYS A 201 -4.27 -36.84 0.92
N GLU A 202 -5.07 -37.77 0.39
CA GLU A 202 -6.27 -37.42 -0.39
C GLU A 202 -7.41 -36.83 0.45
N CYS A 203 -7.32 -36.86 1.79
CA CYS A 203 -8.35 -36.32 2.67
C CYS A 203 -8.48 -34.80 2.64
N GLU A 204 -7.46 -34.07 2.15
CA GLU A 204 -7.46 -32.62 2.13
C GLU A 204 -6.63 -32.11 0.94
N ALA A 205 -7.05 -31.00 0.34
CA ALA A 205 -6.30 -30.38 -0.75
C ALA A 205 -4.89 -29.94 -0.29
N ASP A 206 -3.90 -30.14 -1.15
CA ASP A 206 -2.48 -29.84 -0.87
C ASP A 206 -2.27 -28.42 -0.30
N PHE A 207 -2.91 -27.42 -0.90
CA PHE A 207 -2.79 -26.02 -0.46
C PHE A 207 -3.30 -25.81 0.96
N LEU A 208 -4.45 -26.41 1.32
CA LEU A 208 -5.00 -26.30 2.66
C LEU A 208 -4.09 -26.98 3.70
N ARG A 209 -3.47 -28.11 3.32
CA ARG A 209 -2.47 -28.76 4.15
C ARG A 209 -1.25 -27.87 4.39
N LEU A 210 -0.77 -27.14 3.38
CA LEU A 210 0.29 -26.16 3.54
C LEU A 210 -0.11 -25.01 4.47
N LEU A 211 -1.34 -24.50 4.32
CA LEU A 211 -1.85 -23.40 5.14
C LEU A 211 -1.86 -23.76 6.63
N ARG A 212 -2.18 -25.01 6.97
CA ARG A 212 -2.08 -25.53 8.34
C ARG A 212 -0.68 -25.44 8.94
N PHE A 213 0.36 -25.52 8.10
CA PHE A 213 1.75 -25.36 8.50
C PHE A 213 2.25 -23.91 8.41
N GLN A 214 1.35 -22.93 8.28
CA GLN A 214 1.70 -21.51 8.07
C GLN A 214 2.54 -21.31 6.79
N LEU A 215 2.23 -22.09 5.75
CA LEU A 215 2.83 -21.99 4.43
C LEU A 215 1.78 -21.63 3.38
N TRP A 216 2.11 -20.66 2.54
CA TRP A 216 1.33 -20.27 1.38
C TRP A 216 1.89 -20.93 0.12
N GLY A 217 1.13 -21.84 -0.49
CA GLY A 217 1.55 -22.52 -1.71
C GLY A 217 1.63 -21.57 -2.91
N ALA A 218 2.68 -21.69 -3.72
CA ALA A 218 2.80 -20.92 -4.95
C ALA A 218 1.72 -21.31 -5.98
N THR A 219 1.25 -22.56 -5.92
CA THR A 219 0.13 -23.08 -6.72
C THR A 219 -0.83 -23.87 -5.82
N PRO A 220 -2.13 -23.97 -6.19
CA PRO A 220 -3.12 -24.66 -5.35
C PRO A 220 -3.04 -26.20 -5.44
N THR A 221 -2.57 -26.72 -6.58
CA THR A 221 -2.54 -28.16 -6.87
C THR A 221 -1.09 -28.61 -7.07
N LYS A 222 -0.66 -29.65 -6.33
CA LYS A 222 0.70 -30.19 -6.38
C LYS A 222 1.79 -29.11 -6.31
N PRO A 223 1.81 -28.27 -5.25
CA PRO A 223 2.80 -27.21 -5.13
C PRO A 223 4.21 -27.79 -5.03
N GLU A 224 5.16 -27.15 -5.71
CA GLU A 224 6.60 -27.44 -5.57
C GLU A 224 7.37 -26.35 -4.81
N LEU A 225 6.72 -25.19 -4.63
CA LEU A 225 7.26 -24.02 -3.97
C LEU A 225 6.18 -23.43 -3.06
N ALA A 226 6.58 -23.00 -1.87
CA ALA A 226 5.74 -22.30 -0.92
C ALA A 226 6.51 -21.17 -0.24
N PHE A 227 5.78 -20.23 0.32
CA PHE A 227 6.30 -19.10 1.07
C PHE A 227 5.79 -19.23 2.50
N THR A 228 6.61 -18.87 3.49
CA THR A 228 6.08 -18.67 4.85
C THR A 228 5.02 -17.56 4.82
N ILE A 229 3.98 -17.66 5.65
CA ILE A 229 2.95 -16.61 5.72
C ILE A 229 3.56 -15.23 6.00
N ASN A 230 4.59 -15.16 6.85
CA ASN A 230 5.32 -13.93 7.14
C ASN A 230 5.94 -13.27 5.88
N VAL A 231 6.40 -14.05 4.90
CA VAL A 231 6.91 -13.49 3.62
C VAL A 231 5.78 -12.87 2.82
N MET A 232 4.60 -13.51 2.79
CA MET A 232 3.43 -12.99 2.08
C MET A 232 2.91 -11.72 2.75
N GLU A 233 2.83 -11.69 4.08
CA GLU A 233 2.45 -10.50 4.86
C GLU A 233 3.43 -9.34 4.69
N LEU A 234 4.74 -9.63 4.72
CA LEU A 234 5.77 -8.63 4.49
C LEU A 234 5.66 -8.04 3.08
N LEU A 235 5.50 -8.88 2.05
CA LEU A 235 5.30 -8.43 0.68
C LEU A 235 4.04 -7.57 0.55
N HIS A 236 2.91 -8.04 1.08
CA HIS A 236 1.64 -7.31 1.01
C HIS A 236 1.75 -5.94 1.70
N THR A 237 2.37 -5.90 2.87
CA THR A 237 2.62 -4.65 3.62
C THR A 237 3.52 -3.70 2.84
N LEU A 238 4.68 -4.15 2.35
CA LEU A 238 5.59 -3.33 1.55
C LEU A 238 4.96 -2.88 0.24
N ASN A 239 4.06 -3.67 -0.32
CA ASN A 239 3.34 -3.32 -1.53
C ASN A 239 2.32 -2.20 -1.29
N LEU A 240 1.65 -2.18 -0.15
CA LEU A 240 0.66 -1.15 0.18
C LEU A 240 1.30 0.12 0.78
N GLU A 241 2.29 -0.03 1.66
CA GLU A 241 2.94 1.08 2.36
C GLU A 241 4.05 1.73 1.55
N CYS A 242 4.91 0.91 0.94
CA CYS A 242 6.11 1.38 0.25
C CYS A 242 6.01 1.25 -1.28
N GLN A 243 4.90 0.73 -1.80
CA GLN A 243 4.63 0.53 -3.23
C GLN A 243 5.74 -0.26 -3.94
N VAL A 244 6.35 -1.19 -3.19
CA VAL A 244 7.38 -2.10 -3.71
C VAL A 244 6.73 -3.04 -4.72
N ALA A 245 7.21 -3.03 -5.96
CA ALA A 245 6.75 -3.97 -6.97
C ALA A 245 7.19 -5.40 -6.60
N VAL A 246 6.36 -6.41 -6.92
CA VAL A 246 6.68 -7.82 -6.63
C VAL A 246 8.03 -8.24 -7.21
N LYS A 247 8.39 -7.70 -8.38
CA LYS A 247 9.70 -7.95 -9.01
C LYS A 247 10.86 -7.43 -8.16
N ASP A 248 10.73 -6.22 -7.61
CA ASP A 248 11.77 -5.58 -6.80
C ASP A 248 11.89 -6.30 -5.45
N PHE A 249 10.76 -6.74 -4.88
CA PHE A 249 10.75 -7.58 -3.69
C PHE A 249 11.45 -8.93 -3.90
N CYS A 250 11.17 -9.62 -5.02
CA CYS A 250 11.90 -10.86 -5.35
C CYS A 250 13.40 -10.62 -5.45
N ALA A 251 13.83 -9.55 -6.12
CA ALA A 251 15.25 -9.19 -6.21
C ALA A 251 15.86 -8.89 -4.83
N ALA A 252 15.13 -8.22 -3.94
CA ALA A 252 15.59 -7.95 -2.58
C ALA A 252 15.76 -9.24 -1.76
N ILE A 253 14.77 -10.14 -1.82
CA ILE A 253 14.83 -11.44 -1.16
C ILE A 253 15.99 -12.30 -1.69
N GLU A 254 16.18 -12.34 -3.01
CA GLU A 254 17.30 -13.06 -3.64
C GLU A 254 18.66 -12.45 -3.22
N ALA A 255 18.76 -11.12 -3.12
CA ALA A 255 19.96 -10.45 -2.64
C ALA A 255 20.25 -10.74 -1.16
N MET A 256 19.22 -10.86 -0.32
CA MET A 256 19.35 -11.26 1.09
C MET A 256 19.87 -12.70 1.21
N ALA A 257 19.35 -13.62 0.40
CA ALA A 257 19.78 -15.01 0.38
C ALA A 257 21.27 -15.16 0.01
N ASN A 258 21.73 -14.39 -0.99
CA ASN A 258 23.11 -14.42 -1.47
C ASN A 258 24.15 -13.88 -0.47
N LYS A 259 23.73 -13.09 0.54
CA LYS A 259 24.62 -12.67 1.64
C LYS A 259 24.99 -13.82 2.58
N VAL A 260 24.15 -14.85 2.65
CA VAL A 260 24.39 -16.01 3.50
C VAL A 260 25.29 -16.99 2.75
N ILE A 261 24.91 -17.41 1.54
CA ILE A 261 25.67 -18.30 0.65
C ILE A 261 25.33 -18.03 -0.82
N SER A 262 26.33 -18.10 -1.70
CA SER A 262 26.09 -18.12 -3.15
C SER A 262 25.41 -19.43 -3.55
N PHE A 263 24.09 -19.41 -3.76
CA PHE A 263 23.34 -20.55 -4.23
C PHE A 263 23.40 -20.60 -5.77
N PRO A 264 23.98 -21.66 -6.39
CA PRO A 264 24.20 -21.65 -7.83
C PRO A 264 22.94 -21.68 -8.70
N ASN A 265 21.74 -21.92 -8.14
CA ASN A 265 20.50 -22.13 -8.89
C ASN A 265 19.24 -21.80 -8.06
N LEU A 266 19.03 -20.53 -7.67
CA LEU A 266 17.80 -20.13 -7.00
C LEU A 266 16.60 -20.22 -7.97
N ARG A 267 15.47 -20.78 -7.50
CA ARG A 267 14.23 -20.77 -8.28
C ARG A 267 13.79 -19.32 -8.48
N LYS A 268 13.40 -18.96 -9.71
CA LYS A 268 12.83 -17.63 -10.01
C LYS A 268 11.50 -17.47 -9.28
N LEU A 269 11.45 -16.51 -8.35
CA LEU A 269 10.28 -16.33 -7.48
C LEU A 269 9.17 -15.52 -8.15
N TYR A 270 9.53 -14.51 -8.94
CA TYR A 270 8.56 -13.56 -9.51
C TYR A 270 7.39 -14.22 -10.28
N PRO A 271 7.61 -15.16 -11.23
CA PRO A 271 6.52 -15.70 -12.05
C PRO A 271 5.45 -16.42 -11.25
N VAL A 272 5.81 -16.98 -10.10
CA VAL A 272 4.87 -17.74 -9.26
C VAL A 272 4.30 -16.88 -8.12
N LEU A 273 5.11 -15.95 -7.60
CA LEU A 273 4.71 -15.11 -6.47
C LEU A 273 3.68 -14.07 -6.89
N ILE A 274 3.75 -13.54 -8.11
CA ILE A 274 2.79 -12.54 -8.60
C ILE A 274 1.36 -13.09 -8.59
N ASP A 275 1.13 -14.28 -9.15
CA ASP A 275 -0.21 -14.87 -9.23
C ASP A 275 -0.69 -15.34 -7.84
N SER A 276 0.23 -15.88 -7.03
CA SER A 276 -0.03 -16.33 -5.66
C SER A 276 -0.38 -15.17 -4.71
N LEU A 277 0.21 -13.98 -4.93
CA LEU A 277 -0.08 -12.78 -4.14
C LEU A 277 -1.50 -12.27 -4.39
N GLU A 278 -2.04 -12.39 -5.60
CA GLU A 278 -3.41 -11.95 -5.91
C GLU A 278 -4.44 -12.70 -5.03
N GLU A 279 -4.28 -14.02 -4.90
CA GLU A 279 -5.12 -14.82 -3.99
C GLU A 279 -4.90 -14.42 -2.52
N PHE A 280 -3.67 -14.09 -2.14
CA PHE A 280 -3.33 -13.68 -0.79
C PHE A 280 -3.99 -12.34 -0.40
N ARG A 281 -4.11 -11.39 -1.33
CA ARG A 281 -4.79 -10.10 -1.08
C ARG A 281 -6.26 -10.31 -0.71
N ILE A 282 -6.97 -11.15 -1.47
CA ILE A 282 -8.37 -11.46 -1.14
C ILE A 282 -8.45 -12.16 0.20
N TYR A 283 -7.56 -13.14 0.44
CA TYR A 283 -7.52 -13.89 1.68
C TYR A 283 -7.38 -12.95 2.89
N GLN A 284 -6.43 -12.01 2.84
CA GLN A 284 -6.24 -10.97 3.85
C GLN A 284 -7.46 -10.07 4.01
N HIS A 285 -8.04 -9.61 2.89
CA HIS A 285 -9.25 -8.79 2.93
C HIS A 285 -10.44 -9.51 3.57
N LYS A 286 -10.66 -10.78 3.20
CA LYS A 286 -11.75 -11.61 3.73
C LYS A 286 -11.55 -11.94 5.21
N LEU A 287 -10.32 -12.18 5.64
CA LEU A 287 -10.00 -12.35 7.07
C LEU A 287 -10.25 -11.07 7.86
N THR A 288 -9.83 -9.92 7.33
CA THR A 288 -10.01 -8.62 7.99
C THR A 288 -11.49 -8.24 8.10
N THR A 289 -12.28 -8.53 7.07
CA THR A 289 -13.70 -8.16 7.01
C THR A 289 -14.66 -9.24 7.51
N LEU A 290 -14.17 -10.47 7.73
CA LEU A 290 -14.94 -11.66 8.08
C LEU A 290 -16.14 -11.95 7.15
N THR A 291 -16.10 -11.43 5.91
CA THR A 291 -17.22 -11.48 4.96
C THR A 291 -17.63 -12.90 4.56
N PHE A 292 -16.71 -13.87 4.64
CA PHE A 292 -16.99 -15.28 4.36
C PHE A 292 -17.82 -15.99 5.45
N VAL A 293 -17.83 -15.43 6.67
CA VAL A 293 -18.62 -15.96 7.80
C VAL A 293 -20.09 -15.53 7.67
N ALA A 294 -20.35 -14.35 7.10
CA ALA A 294 -21.71 -13.82 6.90
C ALA A 294 -22.60 -14.69 5.97
N SER A 295 -21.98 -15.50 5.10
CA SER A 295 -22.67 -16.48 4.24
C SER A 295 -22.91 -17.85 4.89
N ALA A 296 -22.30 -18.13 6.05
CA ALA A 296 -22.52 -19.35 6.81
C ALA A 296 -23.64 -19.11 7.84
N SER A 297 -24.84 -19.58 7.51
CA SER A 297 -26.05 -19.54 8.33
C SER A 297 -25.83 -20.16 9.72
N SER A 298 -25.39 -19.40 10.73
CA SER A 298 -25.54 -19.72 12.18
C SER A 298 -24.87 -18.73 13.16
N VAL A 299 -24.25 -17.64 12.71
CA VAL A 299 -23.82 -16.55 13.63
C VAL A 299 -24.47 -15.26 13.15
N GLY A 300 -25.63 -14.95 13.73
CA GLY A 300 -26.55 -13.90 13.30
C GLY A 300 -26.08 -12.46 13.50
N ASP A 301 -24.78 -12.15 13.49
CA ASP A 301 -24.32 -10.77 13.69
C ASP A 301 -22.93 -10.43 13.13
N LEU A 302 -22.59 -10.90 11.92
CA LEU A 302 -21.30 -10.58 11.27
C LEU A 302 -21.40 -10.15 9.80
N ASN A 303 -22.59 -9.74 9.36
CA ASN A 303 -22.64 -8.65 8.41
C ASN A 303 -22.40 -7.40 9.26
N ASN A 304 -21.23 -6.74 9.21
CA ASN A 304 -21.02 -5.66 10.19
C ASN A 304 -22.06 -4.54 10.04
N GLY A 305 -22.80 -4.50 8.92
CA GLY A 305 -23.90 -3.57 8.74
C GLY A 305 -23.46 -2.14 9.00
N VAL A 306 -22.16 -1.85 8.87
CA VAL A 306 -21.56 -0.57 9.24
C VAL A 306 -21.94 0.41 8.16
N ILE A 307 -23.14 0.90 8.37
CA ILE A 307 -23.67 2.11 7.82
C ILE A 307 -22.71 3.20 8.29
N CYS A 308 -21.84 3.67 7.39
CA CYS A 308 -20.94 4.77 7.71
C CYS A 308 -21.75 5.91 8.35
N PRO A 309 -21.45 6.30 9.61
CA PRO A 309 -22.30 7.24 10.35
C PRO A 309 -22.34 8.63 9.69
N ALA A 310 -21.32 8.96 8.88
CA ALA A 310 -21.21 10.25 8.21
C ALA A 310 -21.99 10.35 6.88
N CYS A 311 -22.30 9.23 6.21
CA CYS A 311 -23.01 9.31 4.92
C CYS A 311 -24.52 9.48 5.12
N PRO A 312 -25.19 10.28 4.27
CA PRO A 312 -26.65 10.42 4.33
C PRO A 312 -27.34 9.08 4.10
N LYS A 313 -28.51 8.88 4.75
CA LYS A 313 -29.30 7.63 4.67
C LYS A 313 -30.59 7.82 3.89
N SER A 314 -31.38 8.77 4.35
CA SER A 314 -32.68 9.14 3.77
C SER A 314 -32.82 10.65 3.59
N GLN A 315 -32.05 11.43 4.34
CA GLN A 315 -31.99 12.88 4.27
C GLN A 315 -30.55 13.34 4.54
N GLY A 316 -30.21 14.53 4.02
CA GLY A 316 -28.94 15.20 4.31
C GLY A 316 -28.24 15.71 3.05
N THR A 317 -26.96 15.99 3.19
CA THR A 317 -26.11 16.51 2.11
C THR A 317 -25.12 15.44 1.69
N LEU A 318 -25.04 15.16 0.39
CA LEU A 318 -24.03 14.33 -0.22
C LEU A 318 -23.06 15.21 -1.00
N LEU A 319 -21.81 15.28 -0.54
CA LEU A 319 -20.74 15.95 -1.27
C LEU A 319 -20.00 14.91 -2.09
N GLU A 320 -20.02 15.04 -3.42
CA GLU A 320 -19.25 14.19 -4.31
C GLU A 320 -18.21 14.97 -5.08
N SER A 321 -16.99 14.43 -5.10
CA SER A 321 -15.89 15.01 -5.87
C SER A 321 -15.59 14.11 -7.06
N MET A 322 -15.34 14.71 -8.22
CA MET A 322 -14.96 14.02 -9.45
C MET A 322 -13.68 14.61 -9.98
N ASP A 323 -12.84 13.75 -10.54
CA ASP A 323 -11.63 14.14 -11.25
C ASP A 323 -11.16 12.97 -12.14
N ALA A 324 -10.39 13.29 -13.17
CA ALA A 324 -9.83 12.33 -14.10
C ALA A 324 -8.51 11.76 -13.55
N LEU A 325 -8.47 10.44 -13.34
CA LEU A 325 -7.25 9.76 -12.90
C LEU A 325 -6.37 9.32 -14.07
N PHE A 326 -5.19 9.92 -14.19
CA PHE A 326 -4.23 9.63 -15.27
C PHE A 326 -3.16 8.60 -14.90
N ILE A 327 -3.54 7.49 -14.25
CA ILE A 327 -2.60 6.38 -14.06
C ILE A 327 -2.65 5.50 -15.31
N GLY A 328 -1.70 5.64 -16.24
CA GLY A 328 -1.73 4.84 -17.49
C GLY A 328 -1.44 3.35 -17.32
N ARG A 329 -2.03 2.49 -18.18
CA ARG A 329 -1.65 1.07 -18.37
C ARG A 329 -1.08 0.90 -19.77
N LYS A 330 -0.06 0.04 -19.94
CA LYS A 330 0.38 -0.32 -21.29
C LYS A 330 -0.63 -1.25 -21.98
N LYS A 331 -0.97 -0.92 -23.24
CA LYS A 331 -1.72 -1.80 -24.15
C LYS A 331 -1.10 -3.20 -24.28
N THR A 332 0.23 -3.27 -24.22
CA THR A 332 1.01 -4.51 -24.37
C THR A 332 1.07 -5.37 -23.10
N ALA A 333 0.45 -4.95 -21.99
CA ALA A 333 0.52 -5.64 -20.68
C ALA A 333 -0.29 -6.97 -20.60
N GLY A 334 -0.60 -7.56 -21.75
CA GLY A 334 -1.34 -8.83 -21.86
C GLY A 334 -2.86 -8.69 -21.67
N LYS A 335 -3.54 -9.84 -21.71
CA LYS A 335 -4.98 -9.99 -21.51
C LYS A 335 -5.26 -10.73 -20.20
N SER A 336 -6.37 -10.41 -19.56
CA SER A 336 -6.86 -11.13 -18.39
C SER A 336 -7.41 -12.51 -18.80
N VAL A 337 -7.20 -13.53 -17.97
CA VAL A 337 -7.79 -14.87 -18.14
C VAL A 337 -9.08 -15.01 -17.33
N ARG A 338 -9.27 -14.13 -16.34
CA ARG A 338 -10.42 -14.08 -15.43
C ARG A 338 -10.77 -12.62 -15.11
N SER A 339 -11.96 -12.41 -14.57
CA SER A 339 -12.36 -11.13 -13.96
C SER A 339 -11.51 -10.81 -12.72
N PRO A 340 -11.46 -9.54 -12.30
CA PRO A 340 -10.85 -9.15 -11.02
C PRO A 340 -11.46 -9.96 -9.87
N LEU A 341 -10.61 -10.33 -8.93
CA LEU A 341 -10.96 -11.11 -7.75
C LEU A 341 -11.77 -10.33 -6.72
N PHE A 342 -11.50 -9.04 -6.59
CA PHE A 342 -12.34 -8.11 -5.85
C PHE A 342 -13.62 -7.74 -6.63
N GLY A 343 -13.73 -8.18 -7.88
CA GLY A 343 -14.81 -7.81 -8.79
C GLY A 343 -14.91 -6.28 -8.96
N ASN A 344 -16.15 -5.80 -9.09
CA ASN A 344 -16.48 -4.40 -9.33
C ASN A 344 -16.82 -3.70 -8.00
N LEU A 345 -16.04 -3.97 -6.94
CA LEU A 345 -16.28 -3.46 -5.59
C LEU A 345 -16.13 -1.93 -5.54
N LEU A 346 -15.05 -1.42 -6.14
CA LEU A 346 -14.78 0.02 -6.24
C LEU A 346 -14.79 0.49 -7.69
N PHE A 347 -14.32 -0.34 -8.62
CA PHE A 347 -14.30 -0.04 -10.04
C PHE A 347 -15.62 -0.42 -10.71
N CYS A 348 -16.01 0.36 -11.71
CA CYS A 348 -17.14 0.06 -12.58
C CYS A 348 -16.76 -1.03 -13.60
N ASP A 349 -17.75 -1.63 -14.25
CA ASP A 349 -17.49 -2.54 -15.35
C ASP A 349 -17.01 -1.76 -16.58
N ASP A 350 -15.80 -2.05 -17.07
CA ASP A 350 -15.24 -1.37 -18.23
C ASP A 350 -16.14 -1.50 -19.47
N GLY A 351 -16.82 -2.64 -19.64
CA GLY A 351 -17.70 -2.87 -20.79
C GLY A 351 -18.95 -2.00 -20.75
N GLU A 352 -19.61 -1.92 -19.60
CA GLU A 352 -20.79 -1.06 -19.40
C GLU A 352 -20.45 0.43 -19.62
N VAL A 353 -19.30 0.87 -19.12
CA VAL A 353 -18.84 2.25 -19.28
C VAL A 353 -18.46 2.53 -20.73
N GLU A 354 -17.68 1.66 -21.38
CA GLU A 354 -17.27 1.82 -22.77
C GLU A 354 -18.48 1.85 -23.72
N GLU A 355 -19.47 1.00 -23.50
CA GLU A 355 -20.72 0.98 -24.27
C GLU A 355 -21.47 2.31 -24.15
N PHE A 356 -21.66 2.81 -22.91
CA PHE A 356 -22.30 4.10 -22.69
C PHE A 356 -21.52 5.23 -23.37
N VAL A 357 -20.20 5.27 -23.16
CA VAL A 357 -19.35 6.32 -23.70
C VAL A 357 -19.37 6.30 -25.22
N GLN A 358 -19.37 5.13 -25.85
CA GLN A 358 -19.42 5.03 -27.30
C GLN A 358 -20.76 5.50 -27.88
N HIS A 359 -21.88 5.16 -27.24
CA HIS A 359 -23.19 5.70 -27.62
C HIS A 359 -23.26 7.21 -27.42
N HIS A 360 -22.79 7.71 -26.27
CA HIS A 360 -22.76 9.15 -25.96
C HIS A 360 -21.87 9.93 -26.94
N ARG A 361 -20.75 9.34 -27.37
CA ARG A 361 -19.84 9.91 -28.37
C ARG A 361 -20.47 10.08 -29.75
N GLN A 362 -21.38 9.19 -30.14
CA GLN A 362 -22.10 9.32 -31.41
C GLN A 362 -23.09 10.49 -31.38
N ALA A 363 -23.59 10.87 -30.20
CA ALA A 363 -24.54 11.95 -30.00
C ALA A 363 -23.87 13.32 -29.69
N ALA A 364 -22.57 13.35 -29.35
CA ALA A 364 -21.85 14.54 -28.90
C ALA A 364 -20.81 15.04 -29.92
N SER A 365 -20.46 16.33 -29.86
CA SER A 365 -19.40 16.89 -30.71
C SER A 365 -18.01 16.40 -30.28
N LYS A 366 -17.03 16.44 -31.20
CA LYS A 366 -15.63 16.01 -30.97
C LYS A 366 -14.96 16.70 -29.76
N GLU A 367 -15.39 17.93 -29.42
CA GLU A 367 -14.83 18.74 -28.33
C GLU A 367 -15.35 18.32 -26.94
N THR A 368 -16.48 17.61 -26.86
CA THR A 368 -17.13 17.19 -25.60
C THR A 368 -16.89 15.72 -25.22
N MET A 369 -15.99 15.04 -25.93
CA MET A 369 -15.79 13.59 -25.85
C MET A 369 -15.43 13.07 -24.44
N GLY A 370 -14.73 13.87 -23.63
CA GLY A 370 -14.34 13.53 -22.26
C GLY A 370 -15.46 13.69 -21.22
N LEU A 371 -16.57 14.34 -21.57
CA LEU A 371 -17.69 14.58 -20.64
C LEU A 371 -18.67 13.39 -20.56
N ALA A 372 -18.52 12.37 -21.39
CA ALA A 372 -19.33 11.14 -21.31
C ALA A 372 -19.16 10.43 -19.95
N TYR A 373 -17.93 10.37 -19.44
CA TYR A 373 -17.60 9.72 -18.18
C TYR A 373 -18.28 10.35 -16.96
N PRO A 374 -18.14 11.67 -16.69
CA PRO A 374 -18.85 12.27 -15.57
C PRO A 374 -20.39 12.20 -15.74
N VAL A 375 -20.92 12.22 -16.96
CA VAL A 375 -22.37 12.01 -17.19
C VAL A 375 -22.78 10.59 -16.78
N TRP A 376 -22.02 9.57 -17.16
CA TRP A 376 -22.27 8.19 -16.73
C TRP A 376 -22.24 8.06 -15.21
N ILE A 377 -21.20 8.62 -14.56
CA ILE A 377 -21.05 8.60 -13.10
C ILE A 377 -22.25 9.28 -12.41
N LEU A 378 -22.73 10.40 -12.94
CA LEU A 378 -23.90 11.08 -12.36
C LEU A 378 -25.19 10.26 -12.52
N ASN A 379 -25.41 9.63 -13.66
CA ASN A 379 -26.56 8.73 -13.85
C ASN A 379 -26.49 7.52 -12.90
N ASP A 380 -25.35 6.84 -12.85
CA ASP A 380 -25.14 5.70 -11.92
C ASP A 380 -25.28 6.15 -10.45
N LEU A 381 -24.98 7.41 -10.11
CA LEU A 381 -25.19 7.94 -8.76
C LEU A 381 -26.68 8.14 -8.47
N LEU A 382 -27.41 8.75 -9.42
CA LEU A 382 -28.84 9.02 -9.28
C LEU A 382 -29.69 7.75 -9.29
N ASP A 383 -29.24 6.70 -9.97
CA ASP A 383 -29.90 5.39 -9.95
C ASP A 383 -29.75 4.68 -8.59
N GLU A 384 -28.66 4.95 -7.86
CA GLU A 384 -28.42 4.40 -6.51
C GLU A 384 -29.16 5.16 -5.40
N ILE A 385 -29.52 6.43 -5.64
CA ILE A 385 -30.20 7.30 -4.68
C ILE A 385 -31.72 7.26 -4.95
N PRO A 386 -32.56 6.76 -4.02
CA PRO A 386 -34.00 6.74 -4.23
C PRO A 386 -34.55 8.14 -4.47
N GLU A 387 -35.41 8.31 -5.48
CA GLU A 387 -36.04 9.61 -5.81
C GLU A 387 -36.81 10.22 -4.62
N VAL A 388 -37.32 9.38 -3.72
CA VAL A 388 -38.02 9.79 -2.49
C VAL A 388 -37.07 10.22 -1.36
N SER A 389 -35.76 10.22 -1.58
CA SER A 389 -34.78 10.63 -0.57
C SER A 389 -34.65 12.15 -0.52
N GLY A 390 -34.57 12.73 0.68
CA GLY A 390 -34.30 14.15 0.89
C GLY A 390 -32.80 14.46 0.86
N ILE A 391 -32.05 13.82 -0.03
CA ILE A 391 -30.60 13.95 -0.13
C ILE A 391 -30.28 15.04 -1.17
N ALA A 392 -29.68 16.13 -0.72
CA ALA A 392 -29.14 17.16 -1.60
C ALA A 392 -27.77 16.75 -2.11
N ILE A 393 -27.61 16.63 -3.43
CA ILE A 393 -26.36 16.21 -4.06
C ILE A 393 -25.58 17.45 -4.51
N HIS A 394 -24.32 17.52 -4.10
CA HIS A 394 -23.42 18.64 -4.34
C HIS A 394 -22.12 18.10 -4.93
N MET A 395 -21.90 18.37 -6.21
CA MET A 395 -20.76 17.86 -6.95
C MET A 395 -19.67 18.91 -7.12
N LEU A 396 -18.43 18.50 -6.87
CA LEU A 396 -17.20 19.25 -7.06
C LEU A 396 -16.42 18.62 -8.23
N TYR A 397 -16.14 19.41 -9.25
CA TYR A 397 -15.33 18.98 -10.40
C TYR A 397 -14.63 20.17 -11.02
N ASP A 398 -13.37 19.99 -11.42
CA ASP A 398 -12.53 21.04 -11.99
C ASP A 398 -13.20 21.72 -13.17
N ILE A 399 -13.80 20.93 -14.07
CA ILE A 399 -14.51 21.43 -15.24
C ILE A 399 -16.04 21.42 -15.04
N ALA A 400 -16.53 21.55 -13.81
CA ALA A 400 -17.97 21.60 -13.50
C ALA A 400 -18.72 22.62 -14.35
N CYS A 401 -18.11 23.78 -14.64
CA CYS A 401 -18.72 24.80 -15.50
C CYS A 401 -18.92 24.34 -16.96
N LEU A 402 -18.04 23.50 -17.48
CA LEU A 402 -18.17 22.91 -18.81
C LEU A 402 -19.20 21.78 -18.81
N LEU A 403 -19.19 20.97 -17.74
CA LEU A 403 -20.13 19.88 -17.57
C LEU A 403 -21.58 20.37 -17.43
N GLU A 404 -21.86 21.37 -16.58
CA GLU A 404 -23.21 21.92 -16.43
C GLU A 404 -23.73 22.49 -17.77
N ARG A 405 -22.88 23.19 -18.52
CA ARG A 405 -23.23 23.68 -19.86
C ARG A 405 -23.52 22.54 -20.83
N HIS A 406 -22.71 21.47 -20.81
CA HIS A 406 -22.93 20.28 -21.62
C HIS A 406 -24.27 19.63 -21.31
N LEU A 407 -24.58 19.46 -20.02
CA LEU A 407 -25.86 18.90 -19.57
C LEU A 407 -27.05 19.72 -20.07
N GLN A 408 -26.94 21.06 -20.04
CA GLN A 408 -27.99 21.97 -20.54
C GLN A 408 -28.19 21.85 -22.06
N VAL A 409 -27.09 21.82 -22.83
CA VAL A 409 -27.16 21.70 -24.30
C VAL A 409 -27.76 20.37 -24.74
N HIS A 410 -27.51 19.31 -23.98
CA HIS A 410 -27.99 17.95 -24.26
C HIS A 410 -29.24 17.57 -23.44
N GLU A 411 -29.95 18.56 -22.90
CA GLU A 411 -31.25 18.40 -22.23
C GLU A 411 -31.27 17.29 -21.15
N GLN A 412 -30.18 17.17 -20.39
CA GLN A 412 -30.05 16.20 -19.29
C GLN A 412 -30.75 16.68 -18.02
N GLU A 413 -32.06 16.96 -18.10
CA GLU A 413 -32.85 17.61 -17.04
C GLU A 413 -32.81 16.86 -15.72
N ARG A 414 -32.81 15.51 -15.76
CA ARG A 414 -32.71 14.65 -14.57
C ARG A 414 -31.50 15.02 -13.72
N ILE A 415 -30.34 15.25 -14.33
CA ILE A 415 -29.12 15.60 -13.60
C ILE A 415 -29.19 17.05 -13.12
N ILE A 416 -29.58 17.97 -14.00
CA ILE A 416 -29.62 19.42 -13.71
C ILE A 416 -30.52 19.75 -12.52
N GLN A 417 -31.65 19.04 -12.38
CA GLN A 417 -32.60 19.29 -11.30
C GLN A 417 -32.17 18.73 -9.94
N HIS A 418 -31.29 17.73 -9.92
CA HIS A 418 -30.95 16.98 -8.69
C HIS A 418 -29.52 17.23 -8.19
N VAL A 419 -28.65 17.86 -8.98
CA VAL A 419 -27.23 18.02 -8.67
C VAL A 419 -26.83 19.49 -8.70
N ASN A 420 -26.27 19.98 -7.61
CA ASN A 420 -25.63 21.30 -7.53
C ASN A 420 -24.15 21.19 -7.89
N PHE A 421 -23.63 22.13 -8.68
CA PHE A 421 -22.25 22.08 -9.18
C PHE A 421 -21.38 23.16 -8.53
N ALA A 422 -20.15 22.79 -8.17
CA ALA A 422 -19.08 23.71 -7.76
C ALA A 422 -17.73 23.26 -8.32
N ILE A 423 -16.75 24.17 -8.33
CA ILE A 423 -15.37 23.89 -8.70
C ILE A 423 -14.53 23.90 -7.42
N PRO A 424 -13.65 22.91 -7.16
CA PRO A 424 -12.75 22.92 -6.01
C PRO A 424 -12.03 24.26 -5.86
N ILE A 425 -11.76 24.65 -4.61
CA ILE A 425 -11.41 26.04 -4.30
C ILE A 425 -10.14 26.50 -5.00
N PHE A 426 -9.13 25.64 -5.09
CA PHE A 426 -7.87 25.98 -5.73
C PHE A 426 -8.05 26.10 -7.24
N HIS A 427 -8.71 25.10 -7.85
CA HIS A 427 -9.00 25.05 -9.28
C HIS A 427 -9.89 26.21 -9.73
N CYS A 428 -10.81 26.68 -8.87
CA CYS A 428 -11.72 27.77 -9.18
C CYS A 428 -10.98 29.05 -9.61
N TYR A 429 -9.82 29.36 -9.01
CA TYR A 429 -9.01 30.52 -9.37
C TYR A 429 -8.46 30.46 -10.81
N GLY A 430 -8.28 29.26 -11.37
CA GLY A 430 -7.85 29.06 -12.76
C GLY A 430 -8.94 29.37 -13.79
N HIS A 431 -10.20 29.56 -13.37
CA HIS A 431 -11.31 29.81 -14.27
C HIS A 431 -11.58 31.31 -14.47
N LYS A 432 -12.38 31.63 -15.50
CA LYS A 432 -12.84 33.00 -15.79
C LYS A 432 -13.57 33.60 -14.58
N ALA A 433 -13.50 34.92 -14.41
CA ALA A 433 -14.10 35.65 -13.29
C ALA A 433 -15.58 35.29 -13.03
N TYR A 434 -16.38 35.12 -14.09
CA TYR A 434 -17.78 34.67 -13.96
C TYR A 434 -17.89 33.29 -13.26
N CYS A 435 -17.02 32.34 -13.60
CA CYS A 435 -17.02 31.02 -12.99
C CYS A 435 -16.60 31.07 -11.52
N GLN A 436 -15.66 31.94 -11.17
CA GLN A 436 -15.24 32.16 -9.77
C GLN A 436 -16.38 32.66 -8.89
N ILE A 437 -17.29 33.46 -9.45
CA ILE A 437 -18.46 33.94 -8.71
C ILE A 437 -19.54 32.86 -8.65
N LYS A 438 -19.83 32.19 -9.77
CA LYS A 438 -20.93 31.23 -9.90
C LYS A 438 -20.66 29.87 -9.22
N TYR A 439 -19.46 29.32 -9.35
CA TYR A 439 -19.14 27.94 -8.95
C TYR A 439 -18.21 27.84 -7.75
N SER A 440 -17.83 28.95 -7.10
CA SER A 440 -16.99 28.86 -5.91
C SER A 440 -17.78 28.21 -4.75
N PRO A 441 -17.25 27.16 -4.10
CA PRO A 441 -17.94 26.49 -2.99
C PRO A 441 -18.14 27.42 -1.78
N ARG A 442 -17.38 28.52 -1.69
CA ARG A 442 -17.58 29.57 -0.67
C ARG A 442 -18.79 30.45 -0.94
N ARG A 443 -19.35 30.41 -2.15
CA ARG A 443 -20.47 31.26 -2.60
C ARG A 443 -21.73 30.44 -2.91
N VAL A 444 -21.58 29.15 -3.19
CA VAL A 444 -22.69 28.24 -3.48
C VAL A 444 -23.18 27.57 -2.19
N SER A 445 -24.48 27.62 -1.95
CA SER A 445 -25.09 26.99 -0.78
C SER A 445 -24.90 25.46 -0.78
N GLY A 446 -24.77 24.87 0.40
CA GLY A 446 -24.68 23.43 0.62
C GLY A 446 -23.27 22.82 0.56
N PHE A 447 -22.24 23.57 0.14
CA PHE A 447 -20.85 23.10 0.14
C PHE A 447 -20.09 23.42 1.45
N GLY A 448 -20.57 24.38 2.25
CA GLY A 448 -19.95 24.76 3.51
C GLY A 448 -18.52 25.29 3.34
N LEU A 449 -17.59 24.84 4.20
CA LEU A 449 -16.16 25.21 4.15
C LEU A 449 -15.30 24.10 3.52
N THR A 450 -15.89 23.24 2.69
CA THR A 450 -15.12 22.22 1.96
C THR A 450 -14.18 22.87 0.94
N ASP A 451 -12.97 22.32 0.81
CA ASP A 451 -12.02 22.75 -0.22
C ASP A 451 -12.27 22.05 -1.57
N GLY A 452 -12.81 20.83 -1.54
CA GLY A 452 -12.99 19.98 -2.72
C GLY A 452 -11.72 19.28 -3.21
N GLU A 453 -10.62 19.38 -2.47
CA GLU A 453 -9.29 18.87 -2.83
C GLU A 453 -9.08 17.42 -2.33
N VAL A 454 -10.17 16.66 -2.11
CA VAL A 454 -10.07 15.30 -1.54
C VAL A 454 -9.48 14.31 -2.55
N LEU A 455 -9.78 14.48 -3.84
CA LEU A 455 -9.28 13.63 -4.90
C LEU A 455 -7.80 13.85 -5.15
N GLU A 456 -7.30 15.09 -5.08
CA GLU A 456 -5.86 15.37 -5.21
C GLU A 456 -5.03 14.66 -4.14
N ARG A 457 -5.56 14.59 -2.90
CA ARG A 457 -4.93 13.83 -1.81
C ARG A 457 -4.97 12.33 -2.08
N LEU A 458 -6.04 11.83 -2.68
CA LEU A 458 -6.15 10.43 -3.11
C LEU A 458 -5.18 10.14 -4.27
N TRP A 459 -5.00 11.08 -5.20
CA TRP A 459 -4.08 10.97 -6.33
C TRP A 459 -2.64 10.93 -5.90
N SER A 460 -2.25 11.78 -4.95
CA SER A 460 -0.92 11.72 -4.33
C SER A 460 -0.60 10.31 -3.80
N PHE A 461 -1.58 9.67 -3.15
CA PHE A 461 -1.47 8.28 -2.70
C PHE A 461 -1.39 7.28 -3.88
N LEU A 462 -2.35 7.32 -4.82
CA LEU A 462 -2.45 6.33 -5.90
C LEU A 462 -1.33 6.45 -6.94
N ARG A 463 -0.77 7.65 -7.18
CA ARG A 463 0.31 7.89 -8.14
C ARG A 463 1.52 7.01 -7.88
N ARG A 464 1.79 6.70 -6.61
CA ARG A 464 2.88 5.81 -6.16
C ARG A 464 2.72 4.37 -6.70
N PHE A 465 1.49 3.92 -6.91
CA PHE A 465 1.17 2.61 -7.50
C PHE A 465 1.29 2.59 -9.03
N GLY A 466 1.39 3.76 -9.69
CA GLY A 466 1.40 3.85 -11.14
C GLY A 466 2.54 3.09 -11.80
N LYS A 467 3.76 3.15 -11.23
CA LYS A 467 4.92 2.42 -11.76
C LYS A 467 4.74 0.91 -11.71
N MET A 468 4.28 0.38 -10.56
CA MET A 468 4.12 -1.07 -10.38
C MET A 468 2.91 -1.64 -11.15
N THR A 469 1.85 -0.86 -11.37
CA THR A 469 0.63 -1.32 -12.07
C THR A 469 0.66 -1.11 -13.59
N LYS A 470 1.67 -0.41 -14.12
CA LYS A 470 1.77 -0.07 -15.54
C LYS A 470 1.85 -1.28 -16.48
N GLU A 471 2.58 -2.30 -16.06
CA GLU A 471 2.86 -3.53 -16.83
C GLU A 471 1.95 -4.71 -16.41
N MET A 472 1.01 -4.48 -15.48
CA MET A 472 0.12 -5.53 -14.99
C MET A 472 -1.01 -5.81 -15.96
N ARG A 473 -1.49 -7.06 -15.94
CA ARG A 473 -2.72 -7.47 -16.64
C ARG A 473 -3.91 -6.66 -16.08
N PRO A 474 -4.97 -6.42 -16.88
CA PRO A 474 -6.10 -5.59 -16.45
C PRO A 474 -6.73 -6.04 -15.13
N ASN A 475 -6.95 -7.34 -14.94
CA ASN A 475 -7.57 -7.88 -13.72
C ASN A 475 -6.68 -7.67 -12.48
N HIS A 476 -5.39 -8.05 -12.54
CA HIS A 476 -4.46 -7.89 -11.41
C HIS A 476 -4.33 -6.41 -11.04
N ARG A 477 -4.34 -5.54 -12.04
CA ARG A 477 -4.30 -4.10 -11.81
C ARG A 477 -5.51 -3.61 -11.03
N VAL A 478 -6.72 -4.03 -11.41
CA VAL A 478 -7.94 -3.68 -10.68
C VAL A 478 -7.87 -4.20 -9.24
N ASP A 479 -7.41 -5.43 -9.04
CA ASP A 479 -7.29 -6.02 -7.71
C ASP A 479 -6.28 -5.27 -6.83
N VAL A 480 -5.09 -4.94 -7.35
CA VAL A 480 -4.07 -4.15 -6.65
C VAL A 480 -4.56 -2.75 -6.30
N LEU A 481 -5.23 -2.07 -7.23
CA LEU A 481 -5.75 -0.72 -6.97
C LEU A 481 -6.93 -0.75 -6.01
N THR A 482 -7.78 -1.79 -6.07
CA THR A 482 -8.87 -1.98 -5.11
C THR A 482 -8.32 -2.19 -3.71
N ASP A 483 -7.33 -3.06 -3.56
CA ASP A 483 -6.64 -3.30 -2.29
C ASP A 483 -5.98 -2.01 -1.74
N ALA A 484 -5.31 -1.24 -2.60
CA ALA A 484 -4.74 0.06 -2.24
C ALA A 484 -5.81 1.07 -1.77
N LEU A 485 -6.95 1.15 -2.46
CA LEU A 485 -8.06 2.02 -2.08
C LEU A 485 -8.71 1.61 -0.76
N LEU A 486 -8.90 0.31 -0.53
CA LEU A 486 -9.40 -0.22 0.74
C LEU A 486 -8.42 0.07 1.87
N TYR A 487 -7.12 -0.07 1.60
CA TYR A 487 -6.06 0.31 2.54
C TYR A 487 -6.12 1.79 2.92
N TYR A 488 -6.24 2.66 1.92
CA TYR A 488 -6.42 4.10 2.13
C TYR A 488 -7.68 4.41 2.93
N ALA A 489 -8.80 3.77 2.61
CA ALA A 489 -10.07 3.95 3.33
C ALA A 489 -9.96 3.51 4.81
N ASN A 490 -9.25 2.42 5.10
CA ASN A 490 -9.00 1.96 6.47
C ASN A 490 -8.15 2.97 7.25
N LYS A 491 -7.07 3.49 6.66
CA LYS A 491 -6.26 4.56 7.27
C LYS A 491 -7.07 5.82 7.57
N ARG A 492 -7.91 6.24 6.62
CA ARG A 492 -8.80 7.40 6.79
C ARG A 492 -9.87 7.17 7.86
N SER A 493 -10.40 5.95 7.94
CA SER A 493 -11.37 5.58 8.97
C SER A 493 -10.75 5.60 10.36
N ALA A 494 -9.50 5.14 10.50
CA ALA A 494 -8.76 5.17 11.76
C ALA A 494 -8.49 6.60 12.28
N SER A 495 -8.27 7.57 11.37
CA SER A 495 -8.04 8.98 11.74
C SER A 495 -9.29 9.86 11.74
N LEU A 496 -10.45 9.32 11.36
CA LEU A 496 -11.69 10.08 11.15
C LEU A 496 -12.13 10.86 12.40
N GLY A 497 -12.02 10.25 13.59
CA GLY A 497 -12.41 10.90 14.85
C GLY A 497 -11.59 12.16 15.14
N LYS A 498 -10.27 12.09 14.95
CA LYS A 498 -9.36 13.23 15.12
C LYS A 498 -9.68 14.32 14.08
N LEU A 499 -9.82 13.93 12.81
CA LEU A 499 -10.15 14.83 11.71
C LEU A 499 -11.45 15.62 11.96
N LEU A 500 -12.51 14.94 12.39
CA LEU A 500 -13.81 15.58 12.68
C LEU A 500 -13.72 16.52 13.88
N SER A 501 -13.01 16.13 14.94
CA SER A 501 -12.75 17.01 16.10
C SER A 501 -12.06 18.30 15.67
N ASP A 502 -11.01 18.21 14.86
CA ASP A 502 -10.22 19.37 14.46
C ASP A 502 -10.96 20.27 13.45
N ARG A 503 -11.77 19.66 12.56
CA ARG A 503 -12.71 20.42 11.72
C ARG A 503 -13.79 21.14 12.53
N MET A 504 -14.33 20.50 13.58
CA MET A 504 -15.33 21.11 14.46
C MET A 504 -14.75 22.31 15.22
N LYS A 505 -13.52 22.22 15.74
CA LYS A 505 -12.83 23.33 16.39
C LYS A 505 -12.68 24.53 15.44
N ARG A 506 -12.19 24.27 14.21
CA ARG A 506 -12.06 25.32 13.17
C ARG A 506 -13.40 25.96 12.84
N ALA A 507 -14.44 25.17 12.60
CA ALA A 507 -15.77 25.68 12.31
C ALA A 507 -16.30 26.60 13.43
N ASN A 508 -16.12 26.21 14.69
CA ASN A 508 -16.53 27.03 15.83
C ASN A 508 -15.75 28.35 15.94
N LEU A 509 -14.45 28.34 15.62
CA LEU A 509 -13.65 29.57 15.56
C LEU A 509 -14.16 30.50 14.46
N THR A 510 -14.40 29.98 13.26
CA THR A 510 -14.93 30.77 12.14
C THR A 510 -16.30 31.38 12.47
N ILE A 511 -17.20 30.61 13.09
CA ILE A 511 -18.52 31.12 13.50
C ILE A 511 -18.39 32.26 14.52
N LYS A 512 -17.45 32.14 15.48
CA LYS A 512 -17.20 33.22 16.45
C LYS A 512 -16.69 34.49 15.77
N MET A 513 -15.77 34.37 14.82
CA MET A 513 -15.25 35.52 14.08
C MET A 513 -16.34 36.24 13.28
N VAL A 514 -17.21 35.50 12.59
CA VAL A 514 -18.31 36.07 11.81
C VAL A 514 -19.36 36.75 12.70
N LYS A 515 -19.57 36.30 13.94
CA LYS A 515 -20.48 36.96 14.89
C LYS A 515 -19.90 38.25 15.48
N MET A 516 -18.59 38.48 15.36
CA MET A 516 -17.90 39.67 15.86
C MET A 516 -17.74 40.76 14.79
N SER A 517 -17.89 40.40 13.51
CA SER A 517 -17.92 41.31 12.34
C SER A 517 -19.34 41.74 12.02
#